data_AF-A0A9J2PK48-F1
#
_entry.id   AF-A0A9J2PK48-F1
#
_cell.length_a   1.000
_cell.length_b   1.000
_cell.length_c   1.000
_cell.angle_alpha   90.00
_cell.angle_beta   90.00
_cell.angle_gamma   90.00
#
_symmetry.space_group_name_H-M   'P 1'
#
loop_
_entity.id
_entity.type
_entity.pdbx_description
1 polymer ?
#
loop_
_entity_poly.entity_id
_entity_poly.type
_entity_poly.pdbx_seq_one_letter_code
_entity_poly.pdbx_strand_id
1 'polypeptide(L)'
;MVQSKYFQEYRILLPLEVTEYQRGRLYAVAEVSKNETGGGDGVQVVKQEEFTSEMLKPGEILNGTYTYKIYYSKSKSPWVFRKLLPDTAFILHEECWNAYPYCKTVITNPDYMKENFHLTIESVHLADNGETENALGLSKELLAKREVVMIDIYDDSFLKQSDITPEADPRIFKSKKTGRGELTEDWSTTTKPVMCCYKVVKIQFKMFGFQRFVEGLCQRQYPRIFSKFNRETFCSIDKWYDMTMDDIRIFEEETAETLKKRIKDVEKRGTICDVDDINLNHPINDCLYARFQEYRILLPLAVDEYQRAQLYAVAETSKNETGGGDGVQVLKQHRFTSDKIRPDGQMLSGMYTSKIYHSKSKSPWMFRKLLPDAAFILHEECWNAYPYCKTIITNPEYMRENFYLTIESMHLADRGGSHNALALNSDLLKKREIVMIDIYNDSDLKPTDITPETDPRLFLSKRTGRGKLTADWSKNTTPVMCCYKVVQVQFKMFGWQRIVERMFQLQYPRIFSKFNREAFCWIDKWYDMSMDDIRKLEHETAIMLTKRIKDPEQRGIVCDVGDRPAEATKSDMSIG
;
A
#
# COMPACT_ATOMS: atom_id res chain seq x y z
N MET A 1 3.00 15.18 -17.22
CA MET A 1 3.09 14.12 -16.18
C MET A 1 3.36 12.78 -16.86
N VAL A 2 4.54 12.19 -16.64
CA VAL A 2 4.88 10.86 -17.19
C VAL A 2 4.05 9.83 -16.42
N GLN A 3 3.00 9.31 -17.06
CA GLN A 3 2.28 8.14 -16.57
C GLN A 3 3.28 6.98 -16.50
N SER A 4 3.49 6.41 -15.31
CA SER A 4 4.19 5.13 -15.16
C SER A 4 3.47 4.10 -16.06
N LYS A 5 4.19 3.67 -17.09
CA LYS A 5 3.72 2.75 -18.13
C LYS A 5 4.85 1.77 -18.35
N TYR A 6 4.65 0.52 -17.94
CA TYR A 6 5.50 -0.55 -18.43
C TYR A 6 5.20 -0.75 -19.91
N PHE A 7 6.23 -0.77 -20.76
CA PHE A 7 6.10 -0.91 -22.20
C PHE A 7 7.31 -1.67 -22.73
N GLN A 8 7.08 -2.85 -23.32
CA GLN A 8 8.15 -3.70 -23.84
C GLN A 8 7.66 -4.49 -25.06
N GLU A 9 8.53 -4.67 -26.05
CA GLU A 9 8.34 -5.65 -27.13
C GLU A 9 9.16 -6.90 -26.81
N TYR A 10 8.51 -8.06 -26.93
CA TYR A 10 9.12 -9.38 -26.79
C TYR A 10 9.09 -10.08 -28.14
N ARG A 11 10.21 -10.64 -28.56
CA ARG A 11 10.34 -11.41 -29.80
C ARG A 11 10.72 -12.84 -29.43
N ILE A 12 9.80 -13.78 -29.62
CA ILE A 12 10.00 -15.17 -29.19
C ILE A 12 10.21 -16.05 -30.41
N LEU A 13 11.38 -16.69 -30.51
CA LEU A 13 11.72 -17.59 -31.62
C LEU A 13 11.23 -19.00 -31.33
N LEU A 14 10.66 -19.66 -32.35
CA LEU A 14 10.16 -21.04 -32.26
C LEU A 14 10.49 -21.85 -33.53
N PRO A 15 10.88 -23.13 -33.41
CA PRO A 15 11.13 -24.04 -34.54
C PRO A 15 9.83 -24.63 -35.10
N LEU A 16 8.87 -23.76 -35.40
CA LEU A 16 7.51 -24.09 -35.84
C LEU A 16 7.14 -23.29 -37.08
N GLU A 17 6.20 -23.79 -37.88
CA GLU A 17 5.48 -22.97 -38.84
C GLU A 17 4.43 -22.11 -38.13
N VAL A 18 4.10 -20.97 -38.72
CA VAL A 18 3.04 -20.08 -38.22
C VAL A 18 1.70 -20.82 -38.09
N THR A 19 1.35 -21.66 -39.07
CA THR A 19 0.11 -22.47 -39.05
C THR A 19 0.11 -23.52 -37.95
N GLU A 20 1.26 -24.12 -37.64
CA GLU A 20 1.42 -25.10 -36.55
C GLU A 20 1.28 -24.42 -35.18
N TYR A 21 1.91 -23.25 -35.01
CA TYR A 21 1.84 -22.51 -33.75
C TYR A 21 0.43 -22.08 -33.38
N GLN A 22 -0.44 -21.82 -34.38
CA GLN A 22 -1.85 -21.55 -34.12
C GLN A 22 -2.50 -22.67 -33.28
N ARG A 23 -2.22 -23.93 -33.63
CA ARG A 23 -2.77 -25.11 -32.93
C ARG A 23 -2.05 -25.36 -31.62
N GLY A 24 -0.71 -25.38 -31.65
CA GLY A 24 0.12 -25.63 -30.48
C GLY A 24 -0.11 -24.63 -29.35
N ARG A 25 -0.28 -23.34 -29.68
CA ARG A 25 -0.57 -22.30 -28.69
C ARG A 25 -1.90 -22.52 -27.99
N LEU A 26 -2.96 -22.87 -28.72
CA LEU A 26 -4.28 -23.09 -28.13
C LEU A 26 -4.28 -24.31 -27.20
N TYR A 27 -3.63 -25.40 -27.63
CA TYR A 27 -3.39 -26.57 -26.79
C TYR A 27 -2.62 -26.21 -25.51
N ALA A 28 -1.49 -25.50 -25.64
CA ALA A 28 -0.66 -25.11 -24.52
C ALA A 28 -1.39 -24.17 -23.55
N VAL A 29 -2.21 -23.23 -24.03
CA VAL A 29 -3.03 -22.36 -23.17
C VAL A 29 -4.00 -23.18 -22.33
N ALA A 30 -4.66 -24.18 -22.92
CA ALA A 30 -5.58 -25.05 -22.22
C ALA A 30 -4.87 -25.91 -21.15
N GLU A 31 -3.72 -26.50 -21.47
CA GLU A 31 -2.93 -27.29 -20.50
C GLU A 31 -2.37 -26.43 -19.36
N VAL A 32 -1.80 -25.26 -19.67
CA VAL A 32 -1.33 -24.33 -18.63
C VAL A 32 -2.49 -23.87 -17.75
N SER A 33 -3.66 -23.59 -18.33
CA SER A 33 -4.84 -23.22 -17.54
C SER A 33 -5.23 -24.34 -16.56
N LYS A 34 -5.15 -25.61 -16.97
CA LYS A 34 -5.41 -26.77 -16.11
C LYS A 34 -4.39 -26.91 -14.98
N ASN A 35 -3.13 -26.66 -15.27
CA ASN A 35 -2.03 -26.74 -14.29
C ASN A 35 -2.08 -25.58 -13.29
N GLU A 36 -2.63 -24.45 -13.70
CA GLU A 36 -2.76 -23.24 -12.89
C GLU A 36 -4.12 -23.13 -12.18
N THR A 37 -5.01 -24.12 -12.24
CA THR A 37 -6.35 -24.02 -11.63
C THR A 37 -6.56 -25.05 -10.51
N GLY A 38 -6.94 -24.56 -9.33
CA GLY A 38 -7.15 -25.33 -8.11
C GLY A 38 -7.05 -24.46 -6.84
N GLY A 39 -7.71 -24.86 -5.76
CA GLY A 39 -7.55 -24.20 -4.45
C GLY A 39 -8.16 -22.80 -4.38
N GLY A 40 -9.18 -22.50 -5.20
CA GLY A 40 -9.80 -21.19 -5.33
C GLY A 40 -9.06 -20.20 -6.24
N ASP A 41 -7.91 -20.57 -6.80
CA ASP A 41 -7.20 -19.80 -7.82
C ASP A 41 -7.29 -20.49 -9.20
N GLY A 42 -7.00 -19.73 -10.26
CA GLY A 42 -6.93 -20.23 -11.63
C GLY A 42 -7.79 -19.47 -12.60
N VAL A 43 -8.20 -20.17 -13.67
CA VAL A 43 -8.87 -19.57 -14.83
C VAL A 43 -10.31 -20.05 -14.91
N GLN A 44 -11.24 -19.12 -15.08
CA GLN A 44 -12.62 -19.41 -15.44
C GLN A 44 -12.91 -18.88 -16.84
N VAL A 45 -13.27 -19.76 -17.76
CA VAL A 45 -13.76 -19.38 -19.09
C VAL A 45 -15.24 -19.03 -18.99
N VAL A 46 -15.59 -17.79 -19.35
CA VAL A 46 -16.95 -17.25 -19.23
C VAL A 46 -17.64 -17.18 -20.58
N LYS A 47 -16.94 -16.69 -21.61
CA LYS A 47 -17.49 -16.54 -22.96
C LYS A 47 -16.45 -16.95 -24.01
N GLN A 48 -16.90 -17.59 -25.08
CA GLN A 48 -16.13 -17.86 -26.28
C GLN A 48 -17.07 -17.81 -27.48
N GLU A 49 -16.81 -16.92 -28.44
CA GLU A 49 -17.67 -16.73 -29.62
C GLU A 49 -16.86 -16.22 -30.82
N GLU A 50 -17.43 -16.32 -32.02
CA GLU A 50 -16.84 -15.70 -33.21
C GLU A 50 -17.09 -14.18 -33.19
N PHE A 51 -16.14 -13.43 -33.75
CA PHE A 51 -16.29 -11.98 -33.90
C PHE A 51 -15.82 -11.51 -35.28
N THR A 52 -16.39 -10.39 -35.71
CA THR A 52 -15.92 -9.56 -36.83
C THR A 52 -15.78 -8.13 -36.29
N SER A 53 -14.61 -7.49 -36.48
CA SER A 53 -14.37 -6.13 -35.97
C SER A 53 -13.45 -5.31 -36.87
N GLU A 54 -13.82 -4.06 -37.10
CA GLU A 54 -13.01 -3.02 -37.76
C GLU A 54 -12.28 -2.11 -36.75
N MET A 55 -12.61 -2.24 -35.46
CA MET A 55 -12.17 -1.31 -34.41
C MET A 55 -10.84 -1.74 -33.75
N LEU A 56 -10.45 -3.01 -33.90
CA LEU A 56 -9.26 -3.56 -33.25
C LEU A 56 -7.96 -3.12 -33.91
N LYS A 57 -7.98 -2.94 -35.23
CA LYS A 57 -6.86 -2.48 -36.03
C LYS A 57 -7.39 -1.53 -37.11
N PRO A 58 -7.11 -0.21 -37.02
CA PRO A 58 -7.66 0.76 -37.95
C PRO A 58 -7.36 0.40 -39.41
N GLY A 59 -8.42 0.34 -40.24
CA GLY A 59 -8.29 0.05 -41.67
C GLY A 59 -8.30 -1.44 -42.04
N GLU A 60 -8.50 -2.35 -41.08
CA GLU A 60 -8.58 -3.79 -41.34
C GLU A 60 -9.84 -4.41 -40.70
N ILE A 61 -10.58 -5.21 -41.47
CA ILE A 61 -11.66 -6.05 -40.95
C ILE A 61 -11.04 -7.35 -40.43
N LEU A 62 -11.12 -7.58 -39.13
CA LEU A 62 -10.60 -8.79 -38.50
C LEU A 62 -11.72 -9.74 -38.14
N ASN A 63 -11.55 -11.01 -38.50
CA ASN A 63 -12.43 -12.12 -38.12
C ASN A 63 -11.65 -13.07 -37.21
N GLY A 64 -12.30 -13.62 -36.19
CA GLY A 64 -11.63 -14.54 -35.29
C GLY A 64 -12.49 -15.00 -34.13
N THR A 65 -11.85 -15.42 -33.04
CA THR A 65 -12.52 -15.86 -31.81
C THR A 65 -12.29 -14.85 -30.70
N TYR A 66 -13.39 -14.42 -30.08
CA TYR A 66 -13.40 -13.64 -28.86
C TYR A 66 -13.50 -14.58 -27.67
N THR A 67 -12.69 -14.33 -26.63
CA THR A 67 -12.80 -15.03 -25.36
C THR A 67 -12.81 -14.06 -24.20
N TYR A 68 -13.63 -14.38 -23.19
CA TYR A 68 -13.70 -13.66 -21.93
C TYR A 68 -13.43 -14.63 -20.78
N LYS A 69 -12.40 -14.32 -19.98
CA LYS A 69 -11.94 -15.17 -18.88
C LYS A 69 -11.77 -14.35 -17.60
N ILE A 70 -11.94 -15.02 -16.47
CA ILE A 70 -11.67 -14.45 -15.14
C ILE A 70 -10.51 -15.24 -14.53
N TYR A 71 -9.49 -14.51 -14.08
CA TYR A 71 -8.33 -15.04 -13.38
C TYR A 71 -8.45 -14.75 -11.88
N TYR A 72 -8.44 -15.81 -11.09
CA TYR A 72 -8.35 -15.75 -9.63
C TYR A 72 -6.90 -16.03 -9.24
N SER A 73 -6.23 -15.04 -8.66
CA SER A 73 -4.77 -15.06 -8.52
C SER A 73 -4.29 -14.73 -7.11
N LYS A 74 -5.15 -14.85 -6.10
CA LYS A 74 -4.83 -14.36 -4.76
C LYS A 74 -3.64 -15.10 -4.20
N SER A 75 -3.67 -16.42 -4.09
CA SER A 75 -2.57 -17.17 -3.47
C SER A 75 -1.30 -17.23 -4.30
N LYS A 76 -1.42 -16.96 -5.61
CA LYS A 76 -0.33 -16.88 -6.58
C LYS A 76 0.35 -15.52 -6.66
N SER A 77 -0.25 -14.49 -6.06
CA SER A 77 0.28 -13.13 -6.06
C SER A 77 1.33 -12.93 -4.96
N PRO A 78 2.23 -11.93 -5.11
CA PRO A 78 3.20 -11.57 -4.09
C PRO A 78 2.58 -11.44 -2.70
N TRP A 79 3.22 -12.01 -1.68
CA TRP A 79 2.71 -12.04 -0.31
C TRP A 79 2.36 -10.64 0.23
N VAL A 80 3.14 -9.63 -0.15
CA VAL A 80 2.94 -8.23 0.21
C VAL A 80 1.56 -7.75 -0.23
N PHE A 81 1.15 -8.06 -1.45
CA PHE A 81 -0.17 -7.68 -1.94
C PHE A 81 -1.26 -8.45 -1.20
N ARG A 82 -1.10 -9.76 -0.99
CA ARG A 82 -2.09 -10.60 -0.30
C ARG A 82 -2.44 -10.08 1.09
N LYS A 83 -1.49 -9.44 1.78
CA LYS A 83 -1.68 -8.89 3.13
C LYS A 83 -2.32 -7.51 3.13
N LEU A 84 -2.11 -6.71 2.08
CA LEU A 84 -2.51 -5.31 2.03
C LEU A 84 -3.81 -5.06 1.27
N LEU A 85 -4.06 -5.83 0.22
CA LEU A 85 -5.17 -5.62 -0.70
C LEU A 85 -6.33 -6.56 -0.36
N PRO A 86 -7.58 -6.11 -0.56
CA PRO A 86 -8.75 -6.98 -0.42
C PRO A 86 -8.76 -8.07 -1.51
N ASP A 87 -9.53 -9.12 -1.29
CA ASP A 87 -9.64 -10.28 -2.20
C ASP A 87 -10.05 -9.88 -3.63
N THR A 88 -10.88 -8.85 -3.77
CA THR A 88 -11.33 -8.29 -5.05
C THR A 88 -10.20 -7.70 -5.89
N ALA A 89 -9.04 -7.38 -5.30
CA ALA A 89 -7.87 -6.90 -6.04
C ALA A 89 -7.18 -8.01 -6.87
N PHE A 90 -7.50 -9.28 -6.61
CA PHE A 90 -6.86 -10.44 -7.24
C PHE A 90 -7.74 -11.16 -8.28
N ILE A 91 -8.89 -10.57 -8.59
CA ILE A 91 -9.84 -11.05 -9.60
C ILE A 91 -9.62 -10.22 -10.86
N LEU A 92 -8.97 -10.80 -11.88
CA LEU A 92 -8.61 -10.10 -13.11
C LEU A 92 -9.49 -10.58 -14.26
N HIS A 93 -9.93 -9.66 -15.10
CA HIS A 93 -10.81 -9.93 -16.22
C HIS A 93 -10.02 -9.81 -17.51
N GLU A 94 -9.93 -10.89 -18.28
CA GLU A 94 -9.27 -10.94 -19.58
C GLU A 94 -10.30 -10.97 -20.70
N GLU A 95 -10.18 -10.01 -21.62
CA GLU A 95 -10.84 -10.01 -22.92
C GLU A 95 -9.78 -10.22 -24.00
N CYS A 96 -9.98 -11.22 -24.86
CA CYS A 96 -9.01 -11.57 -25.90
C CYS A 96 -9.70 -11.73 -27.26
N TRP A 97 -9.24 -10.94 -28.24
CA TRP A 97 -9.64 -10.99 -29.64
C TRP A 97 -8.55 -11.66 -30.47
N ASN A 98 -8.76 -12.93 -30.80
CA ASN A 98 -7.81 -13.76 -31.54
C ASN A 98 -8.21 -13.84 -33.02
N ALA A 99 -7.62 -12.98 -33.85
CA ALA A 99 -7.75 -12.98 -35.31
C ALA A 99 -6.43 -13.41 -35.96
N TYR A 100 -6.04 -14.67 -35.67
CA TYR A 100 -4.72 -15.20 -36.02
C TYR A 100 -4.36 -14.93 -37.50
N PRO A 101 -3.16 -14.39 -37.81
CA PRO A 101 -1.96 -14.31 -36.98
C PRO A 101 -1.90 -13.11 -36.02
N TYR A 102 -2.92 -12.25 -35.96
CA TYR A 102 -2.98 -11.15 -34.99
C TYR A 102 -3.80 -11.54 -33.75
N CYS A 103 -3.39 -11.06 -32.57
CA CYS A 103 -4.13 -11.28 -31.33
C CYS A 103 -3.97 -10.09 -30.39
N LYS A 104 -5.08 -9.63 -29.82
CA LYS A 104 -5.11 -8.57 -28.81
C LYS A 104 -5.77 -9.06 -27.54
N THR A 105 -5.11 -8.89 -26.42
CA THR A 105 -5.58 -9.27 -25.09
C THR A 105 -5.57 -8.05 -24.19
N VAL A 106 -6.65 -7.84 -23.45
CA VAL A 106 -6.82 -6.75 -22.48
C VAL A 106 -7.15 -7.37 -21.13
N ILE A 107 -6.38 -7.05 -20.09
CA ILE A 107 -6.66 -7.48 -18.73
C ILE A 107 -6.96 -6.28 -17.84
N THR A 108 -8.08 -6.35 -17.11
CA THR A 108 -8.56 -5.29 -16.22
C THR A 108 -8.92 -5.84 -14.83
N ASN A 109 -9.16 -4.96 -13.87
CA ASN A 109 -9.64 -5.30 -12.53
C ASN A 109 -10.80 -4.36 -12.18
N PRO A 110 -12.03 -4.69 -12.62
CA PRO A 110 -13.17 -3.78 -12.53
C PRO A 110 -13.63 -3.53 -11.09
N ASP A 111 -13.47 -4.50 -10.20
CA ASP A 111 -14.05 -4.45 -8.86
C ASP A 111 -13.26 -3.59 -7.86
N TYR A 112 -11.95 -3.47 -8.03
CA TYR A 112 -11.09 -2.73 -7.08
C TYR A 112 -10.31 -1.59 -7.74
N MET A 113 -9.45 -1.88 -8.72
CA MET A 113 -8.54 -0.89 -9.31
C MET A 113 -9.21 -0.02 -10.37
N LYS A 114 -10.23 -0.53 -11.08
CA LYS A 114 -10.94 0.18 -12.16
C LYS A 114 -9.93 0.73 -13.18
N GLU A 115 -10.06 2.00 -13.56
CA GLU A 115 -9.17 2.73 -14.48
C GLU A 115 -7.69 2.81 -14.03
N ASN A 116 -7.39 2.42 -12.79
CA ASN A 116 -6.03 2.41 -12.27
C ASN A 116 -5.26 1.14 -12.65
N PHE A 117 -5.90 0.11 -13.22
CA PHE A 117 -5.22 -1.05 -13.77
C PHE A 117 -5.70 -1.40 -15.17
N HIS A 118 -4.76 -1.42 -16.10
CA HIS A 118 -5.01 -1.85 -17.47
C HIS A 118 -3.76 -2.51 -18.04
N LEU A 119 -3.89 -3.75 -18.49
CA LEU A 119 -2.87 -4.50 -19.19
C LEU A 119 -3.31 -4.71 -20.63
N THR A 120 -2.42 -4.48 -21.60
CA THR A 120 -2.67 -4.82 -23.00
C THR A 120 -1.51 -5.66 -23.52
N ILE A 121 -1.82 -6.78 -24.17
CA ILE A 121 -0.87 -7.59 -24.92
C ILE A 121 -1.35 -7.64 -26.36
N GLU A 122 -0.58 -7.04 -27.27
CA GLU A 122 -0.83 -7.13 -28.71
C GLU A 122 0.24 -8.02 -29.34
N SER A 123 -0.15 -8.90 -30.26
CA SER A 123 0.79 -9.83 -30.87
C SER A 123 0.51 -10.15 -32.33
N VAL A 124 1.59 -10.35 -33.09
CA VAL A 124 1.58 -10.85 -34.47
C VAL A 124 2.61 -11.97 -34.61
N HIS A 125 2.31 -12.94 -35.46
CA HIS A 125 3.11 -14.15 -35.64
C HIS A 125 3.56 -14.23 -37.10
N LEU A 126 4.88 -14.23 -37.34
CA LEU A 126 5.47 -14.14 -38.67
C LEU A 126 6.46 -15.27 -38.90
N ALA A 127 6.59 -15.70 -40.16
CA ALA A 127 7.53 -16.74 -40.59
C ALA A 127 8.93 -16.13 -40.85
N ASP A 128 9.52 -15.54 -39.81
CA ASP A 128 10.85 -14.93 -39.83
C ASP A 128 11.65 -15.27 -38.57
N ASN A 129 12.88 -14.75 -38.49
CA ASN A 129 13.80 -14.93 -37.37
C ASN A 129 13.79 -13.74 -36.39
N GLY A 130 12.67 -13.02 -36.26
CA GLY A 130 12.60 -11.87 -35.35
C GLY A 130 13.17 -10.57 -35.93
N GLU A 131 13.36 -10.49 -37.24
CA GLU A 131 14.00 -9.37 -37.94
C GLU A 131 13.02 -8.28 -38.40
N THR A 132 11.72 -8.59 -38.49
CA THR A 132 10.71 -7.62 -38.95
C THR A 132 10.62 -6.44 -37.98
N GLU A 133 11.00 -5.27 -38.48
CA GLU A 133 10.98 -4.05 -37.70
C GLU A 133 9.55 -3.48 -37.60
N ASN A 134 9.13 -3.15 -36.38
CA ASN A 134 7.82 -2.57 -36.07
C ASN A 134 6.63 -3.42 -36.58
N ALA A 135 6.69 -4.75 -36.39
CA ALA A 135 5.68 -5.71 -36.87
C ALA A 135 4.23 -5.38 -36.44
N LEU A 136 4.05 -4.70 -35.30
CA LEU A 136 2.73 -4.30 -34.78
C LEU A 136 2.31 -2.87 -35.14
N GLY A 137 3.07 -2.15 -35.97
CA GLY A 137 2.72 -0.81 -36.43
C GLY A 137 2.61 0.22 -35.29
N LEU A 138 3.53 0.16 -34.33
CA LEU A 138 3.61 1.13 -33.23
C LEU A 138 3.75 2.56 -33.77
N SER A 139 3.13 3.51 -33.08
CA SER A 139 3.30 4.93 -33.37
C SER A 139 4.75 5.37 -33.19
N LYS A 140 5.18 6.44 -33.86
CA LYS A 140 6.56 6.96 -33.76
C LYS A 140 7.00 7.19 -32.31
N GLU A 141 6.08 7.67 -31.46
CA GLU A 141 6.35 7.93 -30.04
C GLU A 141 6.58 6.65 -29.21
N LEU A 142 5.79 5.60 -29.46
CA LEU A 142 5.95 4.33 -28.77
C LEU A 142 7.16 3.58 -29.31
N LEU A 143 7.39 3.62 -30.61
CA LEU A 143 8.53 3.00 -31.27
C LEU A 143 9.86 3.57 -30.75
N ALA A 144 9.93 4.89 -30.53
CA ALA A 144 11.13 5.54 -29.97
C ALA A 144 11.43 5.15 -28.51
N LYS A 145 10.42 4.69 -27.75
CA LYS A 145 10.56 4.24 -26.35
C LYS A 145 10.67 2.72 -26.24
N ARG A 146 10.58 2.02 -27.35
CA ARG A 146 10.51 0.56 -27.37
C ARG A 146 11.87 -0.02 -27.03
N GLU A 147 11.87 -0.84 -25.99
CA GLU A 147 12.94 -1.79 -25.73
C GLU A 147 12.48 -3.17 -26.21
N VAL A 148 13.39 -3.88 -26.90
CA VAL A 148 13.13 -5.20 -27.48
C VAL A 148 13.86 -6.24 -26.64
N VAL A 149 13.12 -7.25 -26.17
CA VAL A 149 13.68 -8.42 -25.48
C VAL A 149 13.52 -9.63 -26.39
N MET A 150 14.64 -10.17 -26.84
CA MET A 150 14.68 -11.45 -27.55
C MET A 150 14.51 -12.58 -26.54
N ILE A 151 13.61 -13.50 -26.84
CA ILE A 151 13.38 -14.72 -26.06
C ILE A 151 13.70 -15.90 -26.96
N ASP A 152 14.78 -16.59 -26.61
CA ASP A 152 15.14 -17.88 -27.20
C ASP A 152 14.70 -19.00 -26.26
N ILE A 153 13.91 -19.95 -26.77
CA ILE A 153 13.45 -21.10 -25.98
C ILE A 153 14.61 -22.03 -25.55
N TYR A 154 15.76 -21.98 -26.22
CA TYR A 154 16.97 -22.68 -25.83
C TYR A 154 17.62 -22.06 -24.57
N ASP A 155 17.49 -20.76 -24.37
CA ASP A 155 18.11 -20.03 -23.25
C ASP A 155 17.31 -20.21 -21.95
N ASP A 156 18.02 -20.44 -20.84
CA ASP A 156 17.46 -20.56 -19.49
C ASP A 156 17.50 -19.24 -18.70
N SER A 157 18.11 -18.17 -19.23
CA SER A 157 18.40 -16.93 -18.49
C SER A 157 17.19 -16.28 -17.82
N PHE A 158 15.99 -16.47 -18.38
CA PHE A 158 14.72 -15.96 -17.83
C PHE A 158 13.95 -16.96 -16.95
N LEU A 159 14.41 -18.21 -16.85
CA LEU A 159 13.72 -19.29 -16.11
C LEU A 159 14.28 -19.45 -14.71
N LYS A 160 13.44 -19.93 -13.79
CA LYS A 160 13.93 -20.45 -12.50
C LYS A 160 14.28 -21.92 -12.66
N GLN A 161 15.14 -22.45 -11.79
CA GLN A 161 15.48 -23.87 -11.78
C GLN A 161 14.23 -24.78 -11.68
N SER A 162 13.20 -24.33 -10.95
CA SER A 162 11.93 -25.05 -10.82
C SER A 162 11.07 -25.06 -12.09
N ASP A 163 11.37 -24.21 -13.07
CA ASP A 163 10.68 -24.18 -14.36
C ASP A 163 11.33 -25.12 -15.39
N ILE A 164 12.57 -25.57 -15.15
CA ILE A 164 13.32 -26.42 -16.06
C ILE A 164 13.05 -27.87 -15.69
N THR A 165 12.18 -28.54 -16.45
CA THR A 165 11.92 -29.98 -16.31
C THR A 165 12.45 -30.74 -17.51
N PRO A 166 12.85 -32.01 -17.36
CA PRO A 166 13.33 -32.81 -18.49
C PRO A 166 12.33 -32.91 -19.65
N GLU A 167 11.03 -32.89 -19.35
CA GLU A 167 9.95 -32.99 -20.34
C GLU A 167 9.70 -31.69 -21.11
N ALA A 168 10.19 -30.55 -20.60
CA ALA A 168 10.04 -29.22 -21.18
C ALA A 168 11.39 -28.58 -21.55
N ASP A 169 12.45 -29.39 -21.64
CA ASP A 169 13.78 -28.94 -22.02
C ASP A 169 14.05 -29.21 -23.52
N PRO A 170 14.06 -28.17 -24.37
CA PRO A 170 14.26 -28.33 -25.81
C PRO A 170 15.67 -28.81 -26.19
N ARG A 171 16.63 -28.77 -25.27
CA ARG A 171 18.01 -29.23 -25.48
C ARG A 171 18.14 -30.75 -25.49
N ILE A 172 17.15 -31.44 -24.93
CA ILE A 172 17.11 -32.91 -24.85
C ILE A 172 15.82 -33.48 -25.44
N PHE A 173 14.83 -32.64 -25.73
CA PHE A 173 13.60 -33.05 -26.37
C PHE A 173 13.80 -33.27 -27.87
N LYS A 174 13.36 -34.43 -28.36
CA LYS A 174 13.25 -34.75 -29.78
C LYS A 174 11.87 -35.33 -30.09
N SER A 175 11.15 -34.67 -30.99
CA SER A 175 9.81 -35.08 -31.43
C SER A 175 9.86 -36.39 -32.20
N LYS A 176 9.00 -37.34 -31.81
CA LYS A 176 8.84 -38.62 -32.51
C LYS A 176 8.01 -38.48 -33.79
N LYS A 177 7.13 -37.48 -33.85
CA LYS A 177 6.25 -37.24 -35.02
C LYS A 177 6.93 -36.43 -36.11
N THR A 178 7.68 -35.39 -35.73
CA THR A 178 8.27 -34.44 -36.68
C THR A 178 9.77 -34.61 -36.86
N GLY A 179 10.44 -35.32 -35.94
CA GLY A 179 11.90 -35.44 -35.90
C GLY A 179 12.64 -34.18 -35.44
N ARG A 180 11.93 -33.08 -35.11
CA ARG A 180 12.52 -31.81 -34.66
C ARG A 180 13.09 -31.92 -33.24
N GLY A 181 14.16 -31.19 -32.99
CA GLY A 181 14.99 -31.33 -31.80
C GLY A 181 16.02 -32.45 -31.93
N GLU A 182 17.02 -32.55 -31.06
CA GLU A 182 17.36 -31.66 -29.94
C GLU A 182 17.87 -30.30 -30.45
N LEU A 183 17.53 -29.21 -29.76
CA LEU A 183 18.00 -27.87 -30.18
C LEU A 183 19.44 -27.62 -29.70
N THR A 184 20.25 -27.03 -30.57
CA THR A 184 21.59 -26.50 -30.27
C THR A 184 21.53 -24.99 -30.04
N GLU A 185 22.62 -24.39 -29.54
CA GLU A 185 22.67 -22.94 -29.27
C GLU A 185 22.41 -22.08 -30.54
N ASP A 186 22.77 -22.58 -31.71
CA ASP A 186 22.61 -21.91 -33.01
C ASP A 186 21.32 -22.32 -33.77
N TRP A 187 20.40 -23.04 -33.11
CA TRP A 187 19.23 -23.66 -33.75
C TRP A 187 18.38 -22.71 -34.60
N SER A 188 18.26 -21.44 -34.20
CA SER A 188 17.44 -20.42 -34.88
C SER A 188 17.94 -20.10 -36.30
N THR A 189 19.20 -20.42 -36.59
CA THR A 189 19.82 -20.25 -37.91
C THR A 189 19.98 -21.58 -38.66
N THR A 190 20.15 -22.68 -37.94
CA THR A 190 20.45 -24.01 -38.53
C THR A 190 19.23 -24.89 -38.73
N THR A 191 18.11 -24.59 -38.06
CA THR A 191 16.86 -25.36 -38.15
C THR A 191 15.84 -24.65 -39.02
N LYS A 192 14.99 -25.42 -39.70
CA LYS A 192 13.75 -24.95 -40.34
C LYS A 192 12.62 -25.96 -40.05
N PRO A 193 11.37 -25.51 -39.91
CA PRO A 193 10.89 -24.12 -39.99
C PRO A 193 11.28 -23.29 -38.76
N VAL A 194 11.26 -21.96 -38.91
CA VAL A 194 11.39 -21.00 -37.80
C VAL A 194 10.34 -19.91 -37.97
N MET A 195 9.74 -19.49 -36.85
CA MET A 195 8.85 -18.35 -36.78
C MET A 195 9.19 -17.46 -35.57
N CYS A 196 8.67 -16.24 -35.58
CA CYS A 196 8.75 -15.33 -34.45
C CYS A 196 7.37 -14.83 -34.00
N CYS A 197 7.16 -14.85 -32.68
CA CYS A 197 6.05 -14.17 -32.03
C CYS A 197 6.50 -12.78 -31.58
N TYR A 198 5.96 -11.73 -32.19
CA TYR A 198 6.15 -10.35 -31.74
C TYR A 198 5.03 -10.01 -30.77
N LYS A 199 5.36 -9.75 -29.50
CA LYS A 199 4.39 -9.42 -28.44
C LYS A 199 4.74 -8.09 -27.79
N VAL A 200 3.86 -7.11 -27.88
CA VAL A 200 3.99 -5.84 -27.17
C VAL A 200 3.12 -5.87 -25.92
N VAL A 201 3.74 -5.70 -24.76
CA VAL A 201 3.07 -5.65 -23.45
C VAL A 201 3.05 -4.20 -22.97
N LYS A 202 1.86 -3.70 -22.64
CA LYS A 202 1.61 -2.35 -22.10
C LYS A 202 0.89 -2.48 -20.77
N ILE A 203 1.37 -1.83 -19.72
CA ILE A 203 0.74 -1.89 -18.39
C ILE A 203 0.62 -0.49 -17.83
N GLN A 204 -0.61 -0.12 -17.52
CA GLN A 204 -0.96 1.03 -16.74
C GLN A 204 -1.35 0.54 -15.35
N PHE A 205 -0.50 0.79 -14.36
CA PHE A 205 -0.78 0.46 -12.96
C PHE A 205 -0.60 1.72 -12.09
N LYS A 206 -1.71 2.28 -11.63
CA LYS A 206 -1.78 3.55 -10.89
C LYS A 206 -2.12 3.31 -9.42
N MET A 207 -1.24 2.61 -8.72
CA MET A 207 -1.31 2.49 -7.27
C MET A 207 -0.08 3.13 -6.64
N PHE A 208 -0.30 4.17 -5.84
CA PHE A 208 0.79 4.89 -5.18
C PHE A 208 1.65 3.93 -4.33
N GLY A 209 2.98 4.10 -4.37
CA GLY A 209 3.93 3.29 -3.59
C GLY A 209 4.26 1.92 -4.19
N PHE A 210 3.43 1.42 -5.12
CA PHE A 210 3.60 0.09 -5.74
C PHE A 210 3.96 0.11 -7.23
N GLN A 211 3.98 1.28 -7.88
CA GLN A 211 4.24 1.41 -9.32
C GLN A 211 5.55 0.72 -9.74
N ARG A 212 6.68 1.15 -9.17
CA ARG A 212 8.00 0.57 -9.48
C ARG A 212 8.10 -0.91 -9.13
N PHE A 213 7.41 -1.33 -8.06
CA PHE A 213 7.37 -2.74 -7.66
C PHE A 213 6.67 -3.59 -8.71
N VAL A 214 5.50 -3.15 -9.21
CA VAL A 214 4.77 -3.84 -10.27
C VAL A 214 5.53 -3.78 -11.60
N GLU A 215 6.12 -2.64 -11.97
CA GLU A 215 6.95 -2.54 -13.17
C GLU A 215 8.13 -3.53 -13.13
N GLY A 216 8.87 -3.58 -12.02
CA GLY A 216 9.97 -4.54 -11.83
C GLY A 216 9.50 -5.99 -11.69
N LEU A 217 8.26 -6.22 -11.26
CA LEU A 217 7.66 -7.55 -11.30
C LEU A 217 7.37 -7.96 -12.74
N CYS A 218 6.76 -7.09 -13.54
CA CYS A 218 6.45 -7.36 -14.93
C CYS A 218 7.71 -7.59 -15.78
N GLN A 219 8.77 -6.78 -15.57
CA GLN A 219 10.08 -6.98 -16.20
C GLN A 219 10.67 -8.37 -15.97
N ARG A 220 10.39 -9.00 -14.83
CA ARG A 220 10.90 -10.35 -14.49
C ARG A 220 9.93 -11.46 -14.91
N GLN A 221 8.63 -11.26 -14.71
CA GLN A 221 7.63 -12.32 -14.92
C GLN A 221 7.26 -12.52 -16.39
N TYR A 222 7.18 -11.48 -17.22
CA TYR A 222 6.81 -11.66 -18.63
C TYR A 222 7.84 -12.45 -19.44
N PRO A 223 9.17 -12.15 -19.38
CA PRO A 223 10.15 -12.99 -20.06
C PRO A 223 10.10 -14.44 -19.57
N ARG A 224 9.96 -14.64 -18.25
CA ARG A 224 9.85 -15.98 -17.65
C ARG A 224 8.63 -16.76 -18.16
N ILE A 225 7.45 -16.14 -18.11
CA ILE A 225 6.19 -16.76 -18.55
C ILE A 225 6.24 -17.08 -20.04
N PHE A 226 6.72 -16.13 -20.87
CA PHE A 226 6.83 -16.36 -22.31
C PHE A 226 7.86 -17.44 -22.65
N SER A 227 9.01 -17.48 -21.97
CA SER A 227 10.02 -18.52 -22.18
C SER A 227 9.46 -19.90 -21.83
N LYS A 228 8.89 -20.04 -20.62
CA LYS A 228 8.31 -21.30 -20.13
C LYS A 228 7.19 -21.80 -21.02
N PHE A 229 6.21 -20.94 -21.32
CA PHE A 229 5.06 -21.29 -22.15
C PHE A 229 5.46 -21.78 -23.54
N ASN A 230 6.40 -21.10 -24.19
CA ASN A 230 6.81 -21.46 -25.56
C ASN A 230 7.72 -22.69 -25.60
N ARG A 231 8.54 -22.94 -24.56
CA ARG A 231 9.26 -24.20 -24.39
C ARG A 231 8.32 -25.38 -24.23
N GLU A 232 7.35 -25.27 -23.33
CA GLU A 232 6.33 -26.30 -23.12
C GLU A 232 5.50 -26.53 -24.39
N THR A 233 5.20 -25.48 -25.15
CA THR A 233 4.50 -25.59 -26.45
C THR A 233 5.31 -26.44 -27.44
N PHE A 234 6.61 -26.18 -27.59
CA PHE A 234 7.46 -26.96 -28.50
C PHE A 234 7.68 -28.39 -28.01
N CYS A 235 8.02 -28.59 -26.73
CA CYS A 235 8.29 -29.92 -26.18
C CYS A 235 7.03 -30.81 -26.07
N SER A 236 5.84 -30.21 -26.20
CA SER A 236 4.58 -30.95 -26.29
C SER A 236 4.10 -31.17 -27.72
N ILE A 237 4.90 -30.86 -28.75
CA ILE A 237 4.50 -30.97 -30.17
C ILE A 237 3.88 -32.32 -30.52
N ASP A 238 4.43 -33.42 -30.01
CA ASP A 238 3.90 -34.76 -30.27
C ASP A 238 2.45 -34.96 -29.79
N LYS A 239 2.00 -34.17 -28.81
CA LYS A 239 0.63 -34.23 -28.27
C LYS A 239 -0.39 -33.52 -29.16
N TRP A 240 0.01 -32.43 -29.82
CA TRP A 240 -0.92 -31.54 -30.54
C TRP A 240 -0.70 -31.47 -32.06
N TYR A 241 0.41 -31.99 -32.59
CA TYR A 241 0.78 -31.82 -34.01
C TYR A 241 -0.30 -32.29 -35.00
N ASP A 242 -0.90 -33.45 -34.73
CA ASP A 242 -1.93 -34.07 -35.58
C ASP A 242 -3.35 -33.58 -35.27
N MET A 243 -3.54 -32.74 -34.24
CA MET A 243 -4.86 -32.20 -33.92
C MET A 243 -5.30 -31.25 -35.04
N THR A 244 -6.55 -31.39 -35.48
CA THR A 244 -7.21 -30.40 -36.33
C THR A 244 -7.65 -29.20 -35.50
N MET A 245 -8.06 -28.11 -36.15
CA MET A 245 -8.66 -26.99 -35.42
C MET A 245 -9.95 -27.40 -34.70
N ASP A 246 -10.72 -28.35 -35.24
CA ASP A 246 -11.94 -28.86 -34.61
C ASP A 246 -11.62 -29.67 -33.35
N ASP A 247 -10.58 -30.52 -33.40
CA ASP A 247 -10.10 -31.24 -32.21
C ASP A 247 -9.65 -30.27 -31.11
N ILE A 248 -9.01 -29.16 -31.50
CA ILE A 248 -8.62 -28.09 -30.56
C ILE A 248 -9.86 -27.43 -29.93
N ARG A 249 -10.94 -27.19 -30.69
CA ARG A 249 -12.17 -26.61 -30.14
C ARG A 249 -12.84 -27.53 -29.14
N ILE A 250 -12.94 -28.82 -29.46
CA ILE A 250 -13.45 -29.84 -28.54
C ILE A 250 -12.59 -29.85 -27.26
N PHE A 251 -11.26 -29.84 -27.41
CA PHE A 251 -10.35 -29.81 -26.28
C PHE A 251 -10.46 -28.54 -25.42
N GLU A 252 -10.68 -27.37 -26.02
CA GLU A 252 -10.93 -26.11 -25.29
C GLU A 252 -12.24 -26.17 -24.49
N GLU A 253 -13.30 -26.73 -25.06
CA GLU A 253 -14.61 -26.88 -24.41
C GLU A 253 -14.53 -27.83 -23.21
N GLU A 254 -13.96 -29.02 -23.40
CA GLU A 254 -13.71 -29.99 -22.32
C GLU A 254 -12.83 -29.39 -21.22
N THR A 255 -11.83 -28.59 -21.62
CA THR A 255 -10.96 -27.88 -20.69
C THR A 255 -11.75 -26.85 -19.90
N ALA A 256 -12.58 -26.02 -20.53
CA ALA A 256 -13.40 -25.03 -19.86
C ALA A 256 -14.32 -25.64 -18.79
N GLU A 257 -14.92 -26.80 -19.08
CA GLU A 257 -15.71 -27.55 -18.09
C GLU A 257 -14.86 -28.09 -16.94
N THR A 258 -13.69 -28.63 -17.27
CA THR A 258 -12.73 -29.13 -16.27
C THR A 258 -12.29 -28.03 -15.32
N LEU A 259 -11.99 -26.84 -15.83
CA LEU A 259 -11.56 -25.68 -15.04
C LEU A 259 -12.67 -25.22 -14.08
N LYS A 260 -13.93 -25.18 -14.53
CA LYS A 260 -15.10 -24.84 -13.68
C LYS A 260 -15.25 -25.78 -12.49
N LYS A 261 -14.88 -27.06 -12.65
CA LYS A 261 -14.87 -28.04 -11.56
C LYS A 261 -13.64 -27.87 -10.67
N ARG A 262 -12.45 -27.84 -11.29
CA ARG A 262 -11.15 -27.80 -10.58
C ARG A 262 -10.94 -26.56 -9.72
N ILE A 263 -11.50 -25.41 -10.10
CA ILE A 263 -11.33 -24.19 -9.29
C ILE A 263 -11.87 -24.36 -7.86
N LYS A 264 -12.81 -25.28 -7.65
CA LYS A 264 -13.40 -25.62 -6.35
C LYS A 264 -12.61 -26.67 -5.57
N ASP A 265 -11.59 -27.27 -6.18
CA ASP A 265 -10.73 -28.24 -5.51
C ASP A 265 -10.00 -27.57 -4.33
N VAL A 266 -9.69 -28.34 -3.29
CA VAL A 266 -8.98 -27.81 -2.11
C VAL A 266 -7.49 -27.58 -2.41
N GLU A 267 -6.92 -28.39 -3.31
CA GLU A 267 -5.50 -28.38 -3.62
C GLU A 267 -5.12 -27.21 -4.54
N LYS A 268 -4.13 -26.42 -4.10
CA LYS A 268 -3.53 -25.33 -4.89
C LYS A 268 -2.48 -25.89 -5.85
N ARG A 269 -2.39 -25.29 -7.04
CA ARG A 269 -1.52 -25.78 -8.13
C ARG A 269 -0.87 -24.62 -8.88
N GLY A 270 0.20 -24.93 -9.60
CA GLY A 270 0.83 -24.02 -10.55
C GLY A 270 1.84 -23.05 -9.93
N THR A 271 2.16 -22.02 -10.68
CA THR A 271 3.30 -21.13 -10.44
C THR A 271 2.94 -20.04 -9.43
N ILE A 272 3.79 -19.83 -8.43
CA ILE A 272 3.68 -18.71 -7.48
C ILE A 272 4.60 -17.58 -7.95
N CYS A 273 4.08 -16.36 -7.88
CA CYS A 273 4.84 -15.15 -8.12
C CYS A 273 5.72 -14.85 -6.90
N ASP A 274 6.85 -15.54 -6.80
CA ASP A 274 7.85 -15.24 -5.77
C ASP A 274 8.69 -14.06 -6.25
N VAL A 275 8.46 -12.90 -5.62
CA VAL A 275 9.53 -11.92 -5.42
C VAL A 275 10.49 -12.62 -4.48
N ASP A 276 11.75 -12.81 -4.89
CA ASP A 276 12.80 -13.33 -4.00
C ASP A 276 12.62 -12.65 -2.65
N ASP A 277 12.37 -13.48 -1.63
CA ASP A 277 12.31 -13.00 -0.26
C ASP A 277 13.58 -12.19 -0.07
N ILE A 278 13.44 -10.86 0.02
CA ILE A 278 14.50 -10.01 0.54
C ILE A 278 14.75 -10.56 1.94
N ASN A 279 15.70 -11.50 2.07
CA ASN A 279 16.18 -12.16 3.28
C ASN A 279 15.34 -11.84 4.53
N LEU A 280 14.11 -12.35 4.60
CA LEU A 280 13.26 -12.22 5.80
C LEU A 280 13.63 -13.27 6.86
N ASN A 281 14.63 -14.12 6.57
CA ASN A 281 15.31 -15.00 7.53
C ASN A 281 16.42 -14.30 8.32
N HIS A 282 16.70 -13.01 8.07
CA HIS A 282 17.26 -12.21 9.15
C HIS A 282 16.14 -12.04 10.17
N PRO A 283 16.31 -12.36 11.47
CA PRO A 283 15.30 -12.02 12.47
C PRO A 283 14.96 -10.57 12.23
N ILE A 284 13.71 -10.32 11.81
CA ILE A 284 13.21 -8.97 11.59
C ILE A 284 13.42 -8.30 12.93
N ASN A 285 14.48 -7.52 13.05
CA ASN A 285 14.68 -6.70 14.22
C ASN A 285 13.40 -5.89 14.28
N ASP A 286 12.55 -6.14 15.28
CA ASP A 286 11.33 -5.37 15.52
C ASP A 286 11.62 -3.85 15.60
N CYS A 287 12.90 -3.49 15.76
CA CYS A 287 13.45 -2.14 15.69
C CYS A 287 13.61 -1.50 14.30
N LEU A 288 13.56 -2.23 13.17
CA LEU A 288 13.75 -1.63 11.83
C LEU A 288 12.50 -0.90 11.31
N TYR A 289 11.33 -1.19 11.88
CA TYR A 289 10.04 -0.62 11.48
C TYR A 289 9.38 0.20 12.59
N ALA A 290 10.16 0.53 13.62
CA ALA A 290 9.72 1.27 14.80
C ALA A 290 10.45 2.62 14.86
N ARG A 291 9.72 3.74 14.69
CA ARG A 291 10.27 5.06 14.99
C ARG A 291 10.13 5.32 16.48
N PHE A 292 11.19 5.83 17.09
CA PHE A 292 11.27 6.09 18.53
C PHE A 292 11.86 7.48 18.75
N GLN A 293 11.15 8.36 19.47
CA GLN A 293 11.58 9.74 19.70
C GLN A 293 11.15 10.20 21.11
N GLU A 294 12.03 10.93 21.79
CA GLU A 294 11.70 11.65 23.03
C GLU A 294 11.49 13.14 22.74
N TYR A 295 10.33 13.67 23.09
CA TYR A 295 10.00 15.08 23.03
C TYR A 295 10.05 15.67 24.43
N ARG A 296 10.73 16.81 24.58
CA ARG A 296 10.83 17.55 25.84
C ARG A 296 10.17 18.90 25.68
N ILE A 297 9.03 19.10 26.34
CA ILE A 297 8.20 20.29 26.17
C ILE A 297 8.31 21.14 27.43
N LEU A 298 8.85 22.34 27.30
CA LEU A 298 8.97 23.29 28.42
C LEU A 298 7.69 24.12 28.57
N LEU A 299 7.24 24.30 29.81
CA LEU A 299 6.03 25.05 30.14
C LEU A 299 6.24 25.97 31.35
N PRO A 300 5.72 27.22 31.32
CA PRO A 300 5.74 28.16 32.45
C PRO A 300 4.62 27.85 33.47
N LEU A 301 4.53 26.59 33.87
CA LEU A 301 3.52 26.05 34.78
C LEU A 301 4.21 25.23 35.88
N ALA A 302 3.57 25.13 37.04
CA ALA A 302 3.91 24.12 38.03
C ALA A 302 3.36 22.76 37.59
N VAL A 303 3.95 21.67 38.10
CA VAL A 303 3.54 20.30 37.76
C VAL A 303 2.08 20.04 38.18
N ASP A 304 1.65 20.50 39.35
CA ASP A 304 0.26 20.33 39.79
C ASP A 304 -0.74 21.15 38.94
N GLU A 305 -0.34 22.34 38.46
CA GLU A 305 -1.15 23.18 37.58
C GLU A 305 -1.36 22.49 36.22
N TYR A 306 -0.31 21.90 35.67
CA TYR A 306 -0.38 21.22 34.37
C TYR A 306 -1.29 19.99 34.40
N GLN A 307 -1.45 19.33 35.55
CA GLN A 307 -2.42 18.25 35.69
C GLN A 307 -3.84 18.70 35.30
N ARG A 308 -4.25 19.91 35.70
CA ARG A 308 -5.55 20.50 35.35
C ARG A 308 -5.53 21.02 33.91
N ALA A 309 -4.47 21.74 33.54
CA ALA A 309 -4.30 22.32 32.22
C ALA A 309 -4.44 21.29 31.09
N GLN A 310 -3.74 20.15 31.20
CA GLN A 310 -3.77 19.12 30.16
C GLN A 310 -5.15 18.50 29.99
N LEU A 311 -5.90 18.29 31.08
CA LEU A 311 -7.22 17.65 31.03
C LEU A 311 -8.25 18.61 30.41
N TYR A 312 -8.20 19.89 30.80
CA TYR A 312 -8.99 20.94 30.18
C TYR A 312 -8.69 21.05 28.69
N ALA A 313 -7.41 21.13 28.33
CA ALA A 313 -6.98 21.26 26.93
C ALA A 313 -7.38 20.04 26.09
N VAL A 314 -7.31 18.82 26.63
CA VAL A 314 -7.79 17.61 25.94
C VAL A 314 -9.28 17.69 25.66
N ALA A 315 -10.09 18.15 26.62
CA ALA A 315 -11.52 18.30 26.45
C ALA A 315 -11.87 19.31 25.35
N GLU A 316 -11.25 20.50 25.37
CA GLU A 316 -11.48 21.55 24.36
C GLU A 316 -10.96 21.15 22.97
N THR A 317 -9.76 20.57 22.90
CA THR A 317 -9.19 20.09 21.62
C THR A 317 -10.07 19.00 21.03
N SER A 318 -10.56 18.06 21.84
CA SER A 318 -11.47 17.01 21.35
C SER A 318 -12.75 17.59 20.74
N LYS A 319 -13.30 18.67 21.32
CA LYS A 319 -14.47 19.37 20.77
C LYS A 319 -14.16 20.04 19.44
N ASN A 320 -12.99 20.66 19.32
CA ASN A 320 -12.54 21.35 18.11
C ASN A 320 -12.19 20.36 16.98
N GLU A 321 -11.82 19.13 17.34
CA GLU A 321 -11.46 18.07 16.40
C GLU A 321 -12.63 17.12 16.06
N THR A 322 -13.85 17.34 16.57
CA THR A 322 -14.97 16.42 16.34
C THR A 322 -16.10 17.06 15.53
N GLY A 323 -16.47 16.41 14.43
CA GLY A 323 -17.47 16.84 13.46
C GLY A 323 -17.23 16.23 12.07
N GLY A 324 -18.26 16.17 11.24
CA GLY A 324 -18.20 15.69 9.86
C GLY A 324 -17.90 14.20 9.72
N GLY A 325 -18.27 13.38 10.71
CA GLY A 325 -17.95 11.95 10.77
C GLY A 325 -16.56 11.60 11.30
N ASP A 326 -15.71 12.59 11.55
CA ASP A 326 -14.39 12.44 12.18
C ASP A 326 -14.39 12.98 13.62
N GLY A 327 -13.42 12.55 14.42
CA GLY A 327 -13.20 13.04 15.78
C GLY A 327 -13.08 11.94 16.82
N VAL A 328 -13.42 12.29 18.06
CA VAL A 328 -13.17 11.46 19.24
C VAL A 328 -14.48 10.92 19.80
N GLN A 329 -14.52 9.62 20.08
CA GLN A 329 -15.60 8.97 20.83
C GLN A 329 -15.04 8.36 22.11
N VAL A 330 -15.56 8.76 23.27
CA VAL A 330 -15.16 8.18 24.56
C VAL A 330 -16.01 6.94 24.84
N LEU A 331 -15.36 5.79 25.10
CA LEU A 331 -16.04 4.52 25.35
C LEU A 331 -16.14 4.19 26.84
N LYS A 332 -15.02 4.29 27.55
CA LYS A 332 -14.90 3.86 28.95
C LYS A 332 -14.02 4.83 29.71
N GLN A 333 -14.36 5.09 30.96
CA GLN A 333 -13.54 5.85 31.90
C GLN A 333 -13.74 5.30 33.31
N HIS A 334 -12.67 4.86 33.97
CA HIS A 334 -12.74 4.34 35.34
C HIS A 334 -11.40 4.48 36.08
N ARG A 335 -11.42 4.37 37.41
CA ARG A 335 -10.20 4.35 38.22
C ARG A 335 -9.48 3.01 38.07
N PHE A 336 -8.16 3.02 38.06
CA PHE A 336 -7.34 1.80 38.04
C PHE A 336 -6.27 1.83 39.12
N THR A 337 -5.80 0.65 39.51
CA THR A 337 -4.57 0.41 40.26
C THR A 337 -3.87 -0.79 39.63
N SER A 338 -2.62 -0.64 39.19
CA SER A 338 -1.88 -1.72 38.51
C SER A 338 -0.37 -1.49 38.57
N ASP A 339 0.39 -2.57 38.74
CA ASP A 339 1.85 -2.67 38.63
C ASP A 339 2.35 -3.03 37.22
N LYS A 340 1.43 -3.30 36.27
CA LYS A 340 1.76 -3.81 34.92
C LYS A 340 1.94 -2.73 33.87
N ILE A 341 1.69 -1.47 34.21
CA ILE A 341 1.69 -0.36 33.22
C ILE A 341 3.12 0.09 32.89
N ARG A 342 4.01 0.09 33.89
CA ARG A 342 5.43 0.43 33.73
C ARG A 342 6.29 -0.84 33.73
N PRO A 343 7.39 -0.87 32.96
CA PRO A 343 8.32 -1.99 32.95
C PRO A 343 9.03 -2.24 34.29
N ASP A 344 9.13 -1.22 35.13
CA ASP A 344 9.79 -1.30 36.44
C ASP A 344 8.89 -1.91 37.55
N GLY A 345 7.66 -2.29 37.22
CA GLY A 345 6.74 -2.92 38.17
C GLY A 345 6.19 -1.98 39.25
N GLN A 346 6.34 -0.66 39.09
CA GLN A 346 5.82 0.29 40.07
C GLN A 346 4.28 0.23 40.11
N MET A 347 3.72 0.09 41.31
CA MET A 347 2.28 0.18 41.53
C MET A 347 1.80 1.61 41.23
N LEU A 348 0.90 1.74 40.24
CA LEU A 348 0.33 3.00 39.82
C LEU A 348 -1.18 3.01 40.03
N SER A 349 -1.70 4.14 40.49
CA SER A 349 -3.14 4.39 40.60
C SER A 349 -3.52 5.67 39.86
N GLY A 350 -4.65 5.64 39.17
CA GLY A 350 -5.04 6.76 38.32
C GLY A 350 -6.37 6.56 37.60
N MET A 351 -6.53 7.20 36.45
CA MET A 351 -7.69 7.08 35.58
C MET A 351 -7.34 6.38 34.29
N TYR A 352 -8.12 5.37 33.94
CA TYR A 352 -8.09 4.73 32.65
C TYR A 352 -9.17 5.36 31.75
N THR A 353 -8.83 5.62 30.49
CA THR A 353 -9.78 6.00 29.45
C THR A 353 -9.58 5.18 28.19
N SER A 354 -10.68 4.77 27.56
CA SER A 354 -10.68 4.16 26.23
C SER A 354 -11.48 5.03 25.26
N LYS A 355 -10.91 5.31 24.08
CA LYS A 355 -11.51 6.16 23.05
C LYS A 355 -11.34 5.56 21.66
N ILE A 356 -12.20 5.97 20.74
CA ILE A 356 -12.05 5.73 19.30
C ILE A 356 -11.79 7.08 18.61
N TYR A 357 -10.80 7.11 17.73
CA TYR A 357 -10.53 8.21 16.82
C TYR A 357 -10.99 7.83 15.41
N HIS A 358 -11.91 8.62 14.86
CA HIS A 358 -12.30 8.58 13.45
C HIS A 358 -11.51 9.68 12.73
N SER A 359 -10.68 9.29 11.77
CA SER A 359 -9.67 10.19 11.20
C SER A 359 -9.59 10.16 9.68
N LYS A 360 -10.65 9.71 9.00
CA LYS A 360 -10.62 9.46 7.56
C LYS A 360 -10.38 10.77 6.82
N SER A 361 -11.25 11.76 6.98
CA SER A 361 -11.14 13.05 6.27
C SER A 361 -9.89 13.85 6.63
N LYS A 362 -9.35 13.62 7.85
CA LYS A 362 -8.14 14.25 8.39
C LYS A 362 -6.83 13.61 7.95
N SER A 363 -6.89 12.44 7.33
CA SER A 363 -5.73 11.72 6.83
C SER A 363 -5.33 12.19 5.42
N PRO A 364 -4.04 12.04 5.04
CA PRO A 364 -3.57 12.35 3.70
C PRO A 364 -4.48 11.80 2.60
N TRP A 365 -4.71 12.58 1.54
CA TRP A 365 -5.65 12.23 0.48
C TRP A 365 -5.36 10.85 -0.12
N MET A 366 -4.09 10.51 -0.25
CA MET A 366 -3.63 9.25 -0.84
C MET A 366 -4.09 8.04 -0.03
N PHE A 367 -4.10 8.13 1.30
CA PHE A 367 -4.60 7.06 2.15
C PHE A 367 -6.11 6.94 1.99
N ARG A 368 -6.84 8.06 2.04
CA ARG A 368 -8.29 8.08 1.90
C ARG A 368 -8.78 7.39 0.62
N LYS A 369 -7.99 7.45 -0.45
CA LYS A 369 -8.31 6.83 -1.74
C LYS A 369 -7.98 5.34 -1.81
N LEU A 370 -6.95 4.88 -1.09
CA LEU A 370 -6.37 3.55 -1.28
C LEU A 370 -6.69 2.57 -0.15
N LEU A 371 -6.93 3.07 1.06
CA LEU A 371 -7.23 2.25 2.21
C LEU A 371 -8.75 2.23 2.46
N PRO A 372 -9.29 1.09 2.94
CA PRO A 372 -10.68 1.02 3.36
C PRO A 372 -10.94 1.87 4.60
N ASP A 373 -12.21 2.21 4.85
CA ASP A 373 -12.63 3.07 5.97
C ASP A 373 -12.16 2.57 7.34
N ALA A 374 -12.13 1.25 7.52
CA ALA A 374 -11.62 0.57 8.72
C ALA A 374 -10.16 0.92 9.05
N ALA A 375 -9.36 1.37 8.07
CA ALA A 375 -7.97 1.78 8.30
C ALA A 375 -7.84 3.10 9.07
N PHE A 376 -8.92 3.89 9.18
CA PHE A 376 -8.93 5.23 9.79
C PHE A 376 -9.61 5.28 11.17
N ILE A 377 -9.98 4.12 11.71
CA ILE A 377 -10.61 3.95 13.02
C ILE A 377 -9.55 3.49 14.00
N LEU A 378 -9.04 4.39 14.83
CA LEU A 378 -7.95 4.09 15.78
C LEU A 378 -8.50 3.96 17.20
N HIS A 379 -8.07 2.94 17.93
CA HIS A 379 -8.47 2.69 19.31
C HIS A 379 -7.38 3.17 20.26
N GLU A 380 -7.72 4.11 21.13
CA GLU A 380 -6.87 4.60 22.21
C GLU A 380 -7.23 3.91 23.53
N GLU A 381 -6.20 3.45 24.23
CA GLU A 381 -6.25 3.12 25.64
C GLU A 381 -5.22 3.96 26.39
N CYS A 382 -5.63 4.64 27.45
CA CYS A 382 -4.78 5.56 28.19
C CYS A 382 -4.88 5.30 29.69
N TRP A 383 -3.73 5.16 30.36
CA TRP A 383 -3.55 5.00 31.79
C TRP A 383 -2.86 6.25 32.35
N ASN A 384 -3.65 7.18 32.87
CA ASN A 384 -3.17 8.42 33.45
C ASN A 384 -3.01 8.30 34.98
N ALA A 385 -1.78 8.05 35.43
CA ALA A 385 -1.37 8.01 36.84
C ALA A 385 -0.41 9.19 37.13
N TYR A 386 -0.91 10.40 36.90
CA TYR A 386 -0.14 11.64 36.98
C TYR A 386 0.79 11.68 38.21
N PRO A 387 2.09 12.00 38.06
CA PRO A 387 2.73 12.65 36.91
C PRO A 387 3.14 11.73 35.76
N TYR A 388 2.84 10.43 35.81
CA TYR A 388 3.10 9.50 34.72
C TYR A 388 1.83 9.21 33.91
N CYS A 389 1.96 9.05 32.59
CA CYS A 389 0.85 8.64 31.73
C CYS A 389 1.34 7.76 30.59
N LYS A 390 0.60 6.68 30.30
CA LYS A 390 0.84 5.79 29.17
C LYS A 390 -0.38 5.72 28.28
N THR A 391 -0.18 5.90 26.98
CA THR A 391 -1.23 5.80 25.97
C THR A 391 -0.80 4.80 24.91
N ILE A 392 -1.71 3.94 24.50
CA ILE A 392 -1.54 2.94 23.44
C ILE A 392 -2.62 3.21 22.39
N ILE A 393 -2.23 3.33 21.13
CA ILE A 393 -3.12 3.52 20.00
C ILE A 393 -2.91 2.36 19.02
N THR A 394 -4.00 1.70 18.64
CA THR A 394 -4.02 0.54 17.75
C THR A 394 -5.09 0.68 16.66
N ASN A 395 -5.03 -0.16 15.62
CA ASN A 395 -6.06 -0.27 14.60
C ASN A 395 -6.47 -1.75 14.47
N PRO A 396 -7.40 -2.23 15.30
CA PRO A 396 -7.71 -3.66 15.40
C PRO A 396 -8.42 -4.21 14.16
N GLU A 397 -9.16 -3.38 13.43
CA GLU A 397 -10.00 -3.86 12.32
C GLU A 397 -9.19 -4.18 11.04
N TYR A 398 -8.27 -3.30 10.65
CA TYR A 398 -7.55 -3.43 9.38
C TYR A 398 -6.07 -3.79 9.57
N MET A 399 -5.30 -2.95 10.27
CA MET A 399 -3.85 -3.10 10.37
C MET A 399 -3.44 -4.17 11.40
N ARG A 400 -4.23 -4.38 12.44
CA ARG A 400 -3.97 -5.35 13.52
C ARG A 400 -2.56 -5.16 14.10
N GLU A 401 -1.76 -6.21 14.18
CA GLU A 401 -0.37 -6.20 14.66
C GLU A 401 0.59 -5.36 13.81
N ASN A 402 0.17 -4.91 12.61
CA ASN A 402 0.98 -4.08 11.74
C ASN A 402 0.97 -2.59 12.12
N PHE A 403 0.10 -2.16 13.03
CA PHE A 403 0.11 -0.81 13.56
C PHE A 403 0.01 -0.80 15.07
N TYR A 404 0.98 -0.16 15.69
CA TYR A 404 1.03 0.00 17.13
C TYR A 404 1.73 1.31 17.47
N LEU A 405 1.11 2.14 18.30
CA LEU A 405 1.67 3.42 18.70
C LEU A 405 1.59 3.58 20.21
N THR A 406 2.69 3.89 20.86
CA THR A 406 2.72 4.19 22.30
C THR A 406 3.22 5.60 22.55
N ILE A 407 2.61 6.24 23.52
CA ILE A 407 3.03 7.53 24.06
C ILE A 407 3.17 7.36 25.57
N GLU A 408 4.40 7.41 26.06
CA GLU A 408 4.67 7.43 27.50
C GLU A 408 5.13 8.82 27.90
N SER A 409 4.67 9.31 29.06
CA SER A 409 5.02 10.66 29.50
C SER A 409 5.25 10.77 31.00
N MET A 410 6.25 11.58 31.34
CA MET A 410 6.61 11.96 32.71
C MET A 410 6.67 13.48 32.81
N HIS A 411 6.12 14.02 33.90
CA HIS A 411 6.03 15.47 34.13
C HIS A 411 6.86 15.83 35.37
N LEU A 412 7.92 16.63 35.17
CA LEU A 412 8.88 16.97 36.23
C LEU A 412 9.03 18.48 36.37
N ALA A 413 9.29 18.93 37.61
CA ALA A 413 9.55 20.33 37.94
C ALA A 413 11.01 20.70 37.62
N ASP A 414 11.41 20.53 36.37
CA ASP A 414 12.74 20.87 35.86
C ASP A 414 12.67 21.58 34.49
N ARG A 415 13.83 21.94 33.94
CA ARG A 415 13.96 22.60 32.63
C ARG A 415 14.39 21.63 31.52
N GLY A 416 13.96 20.38 31.56
CA GLY A 416 14.29 19.40 30.52
C GLY A 416 15.67 18.72 30.68
N GLY A 417 16.28 18.81 31.87
CA GLY A 417 17.62 18.30 32.15
C GLY A 417 17.68 16.83 32.58
N SER A 418 16.56 16.20 32.92
CA SER A 418 16.53 14.81 33.38
C SER A 418 16.95 13.84 32.27
N HIS A 419 17.96 13.01 32.54
CA HIS A 419 18.56 12.16 31.52
C HIS A 419 17.67 10.99 31.07
N ASN A 420 16.99 10.27 31.97
CA ASN A 420 16.14 9.11 31.65
C ASN A 420 14.85 9.14 32.47
N ALA A 421 14.03 10.19 32.28
CA ALA A 421 12.83 10.45 33.09
C ALA A 421 11.79 9.31 33.05
N LEU A 422 11.78 8.51 31.99
CA LEU A 422 10.85 7.39 31.77
C LEU A 422 11.45 6.02 32.07
N ALA A 423 12.66 5.96 32.65
CA ALA A 423 13.35 4.70 32.97
C ALA A 423 13.42 3.72 31.77
N LEU A 424 13.71 4.25 30.58
CA LEU A 424 13.87 3.47 29.36
C LEU A 424 14.99 2.43 29.55
N ASN A 425 14.81 1.24 28.98
CA ASN A 425 15.85 0.22 28.94
C ASN A 425 17.06 0.69 28.11
N SER A 426 18.19 -0.01 28.24
CA SER A 426 19.46 0.36 27.61
C SER A 426 19.38 0.49 26.09
N ASP A 427 18.53 -0.30 25.43
CA ASP A 427 18.48 -0.39 23.98
C ASP A 427 17.68 0.76 23.38
N LEU A 428 16.53 1.09 24.00
CA LEU A 428 15.73 2.26 23.64
C LEU A 428 16.47 3.55 23.99
N LEU A 429 17.15 3.58 25.14
CA LEU A 429 17.90 4.75 25.59
C LEU A 429 19.04 5.11 24.63
N LYS A 430 19.75 4.11 24.08
CA LYS A 430 20.81 4.33 23.07
C LYS A 430 20.28 4.82 21.73
N LYS A 431 19.07 4.39 21.33
CA LYS A 431 18.43 4.78 20.06
C LYS A 431 17.66 6.09 20.15
N ARG A 432 17.53 6.64 21.36
CA ARG A 432 16.77 7.84 21.62
C ARG A 432 17.35 9.04 20.90
N GLU A 433 16.51 9.69 20.12
CA GLU A 433 16.73 11.03 19.60
C GLU A 433 15.82 12.00 20.39
N ILE A 434 16.38 13.12 20.84
CA ILE A 434 15.68 14.11 21.69
C ILE A 434 15.29 15.31 20.84
N VAL A 435 14.00 15.68 20.88
CA VAL A 435 13.46 16.89 20.26
C VAL A 435 12.99 17.83 21.37
N MET A 436 13.61 19.00 21.46
CA MET A 436 13.17 20.06 22.36
C MET A 436 12.03 20.84 21.70
N ILE A 437 10.92 20.97 22.41
CA ILE A 437 9.77 21.76 21.99
C ILE A 437 9.64 22.95 22.95
N ASP A 438 9.73 24.15 22.39
CA ASP A 438 9.54 25.40 23.10
C ASP A 438 8.26 26.08 22.58
N ILE A 439 7.29 26.28 23.46
CA ILE A 439 6.00 26.90 23.13
C ILE A 439 6.12 28.34 22.61
N TYR A 440 7.26 29.01 22.83
CA TYR A 440 7.57 30.33 22.27
C TYR A 440 7.83 30.29 20.76
N ASN A 441 8.41 29.19 20.26
CA ASN A 441 8.84 29.06 18.87
C ASN A 441 7.67 28.61 17.97
N ASP A 442 7.66 29.12 16.74
CA ASP A 442 6.67 28.75 15.70
C ASP A 442 7.20 27.69 14.73
N SER A 443 8.44 27.21 14.89
CA SER A 443 9.13 26.32 13.93
C SER A 443 8.36 25.05 13.58
N ASP A 444 7.59 24.53 14.53
CA ASP A 444 6.84 23.28 14.40
C ASP A 444 5.37 23.52 14.03
N LEU A 445 4.94 24.77 13.88
CA LEU A 445 3.54 25.15 13.63
C LEU A 445 3.34 25.66 12.21
N LYS A 446 2.11 25.51 11.71
CA LYS A 446 1.68 26.21 10.50
C LYS A 446 1.11 27.58 10.85
N PRO A 447 1.10 28.55 9.91
CA PRO A 447 0.46 29.83 10.12
C PRO A 447 -1.01 29.73 10.54
N THR A 448 -1.73 28.71 10.06
CA THR A 448 -3.13 28.43 10.41
C THR A 448 -3.33 27.92 11.84
N ASP A 449 -2.25 27.47 12.51
CA ASP A 449 -2.32 26.98 13.88
C ASP A 449 -2.14 28.09 14.92
N ILE A 450 -1.70 29.28 14.49
CA ILE A 450 -1.35 30.38 15.37
C ILE A 450 -2.49 31.41 15.34
N THR A 451 -3.10 31.64 16.50
CA THR A 451 -4.06 32.75 16.68
C THR A 451 -3.54 33.72 17.75
N PRO A 452 -3.93 35.00 17.73
CA PRO A 452 -3.52 35.96 18.75
C PRO A 452 -3.86 35.52 20.18
N GLU A 453 -4.96 34.77 20.35
CA GLU A 453 -5.44 34.27 21.64
C GLU A 453 -4.65 33.06 22.15
N THR A 454 -3.97 32.33 21.26
CA THR A 454 -3.18 31.14 21.58
C THR A 454 -1.68 31.37 21.41
N ASP A 455 -1.25 32.60 21.13
CA ASP A 455 0.14 33.00 21.04
C ASP A 455 0.70 33.43 22.41
N PRO A 456 1.61 32.66 23.03
CA PRO A 456 2.13 32.98 24.36
C PRO A 456 3.00 34.25 24.40
N ARG A 457 3.43 34.77 23.23
CA ARG A 457 4.15 36.04 23.09
C ARG A 457 3.24 37.25 23.25
N LEU A 458 1.97 37.07 22.90
CA LEU A 458 0.95 38.13 22.94
C LEU A 458 0.05 38.00 24.17
N PHE A 459 -0.30 36.76 24.52
CA PHE A 459 -1.17 36.43 25.63
C PHE A 459 -0.58 36.89 26.97
N LEU A 460 -1.42 37.48 27.83
CA LEU A 460 -1.10 37.82 29.21
C LEU A 460 -2.29 37.41 30.09
N SER A 461 -2.05 36.47 30.99
CA SER A 461 -3.05 35.99 31.95
C SER A 461 -3.46 37.10 32.90
N LYS A 462 -4.76 37.35 33.00
CA LYS A 462 -5.33 38.30 33.97
C LYS A 462 -5.40 37.69 35.37
N ARG A 463 -5.43 36.35 35.48
CA ARG A 463 -5.48 35.63 36.76
C ARG A 463 -4.12 35.51 37.43
N THR A 464 -3.08 35.23 36.66
CA THR A 464 -1.75 34.88 37.18
C THR A 464 -0.66 35.90 36.87
N GLY A 465 -0.92 36.83 35.93
CA GLY A 465 0.09 37.76 35.41
C GLY A 465 1.15 37.12 34.50
N ARG A 466 1.06 35.81 34.20
CA ARG A 466 2.00 35.08 33.33
C ARG A 466 1.65 35.25 31.85
N GLY A 467 2.65 35.30 30.98
CA GLY A 467 2.48 35.49 29.54
C GLY A 467 3.52 36.44 28.97
N LYS A 468 3.30 36.93 27.75
CA LYS A 468 4.24 37.77 27.00
C LYS A 468 5.66 37.18 27.00
N LEU A 469 5.75 35.89 26.67
CA LEU A 469 7.02 35.17 26.73
C LEU A 469 8.05 35.80 25.79
N THR A 470 9.28 35.94 26.27
CA THR A 470 10.46 36.35 25.49
C THR A 470 11.22 35.11 25.03
N ALA A 471 12.17 35.27 24.10
CA ALA A 471 12.95 34.14 23.57
C ALA A 471 13.76 33.38 24.64
N ASP A 472 14.07 34.02 25.77
CA ASP A 472 14.82 33.47 26.90
C ASP A 472 13.92 33.12 28.12
N TRP A 473 12.59 33.12 27.96
CA TRP A 473 11.63 32.87 29.05
C TRP A 473 11.96 31.59 29.84
N SER A 474 12.39 30.54 29.13
CA SER A 474 12.70 29.24 29.70
C SER A 474 13.91 29.22 30.62
N LYS A 475 14.65 30.33 30.77
CA LYS A 475 15.73 30.51 31.76
C LYS A 475 15.28 31.28 32.99
N ASN A 476 14.38 32.26 32.81
CA ASN A 476 14.08 33.29 33.80
C ASN A 476 12.69 33.14 34.44
N THR A 477 11.82 32.31 33.87
CA THR A 477 10.44 32.12 34.38
C THR A 477 10.39 31.05 35.47
N THR A 478 9.60 31.32 36.51
CA THR A 478 9.19 30.39 37.58
C THR A 478 7.69 30.62 37.87
N PRO A 479 6.86 29.56 38.01
CA PRO A 479 7.21 28.15 37.93
C PRO A 479 7.57 27.72 36.50
N VAL A 480 8.31 26.61 36.40
CA VAL A 480 8.65 25.95 35.14
C VAL A 480 8.57 24.43 35.35
N MET A 481 8.15 23.73 34.30
CA MET A 481 8.19 22.28 34.25
C MET A 481 8.57 21.80 32.86
N CYS A 482 8.90 20.51 32.77
CA CYS A 482 9.11 19.81 31.51
C CYS A 482 8.22 18.57 31.42
N CYS A 483 7.56 18.42 30.28
CA CYS A 483 6.91 17.17 29.89
C CYS A 483 7.89 16.35 29.02
N TYR A 484 8.30 15.19 29.52
CA TYR A 484 9.09 14.21 28.79
C TYR A 484 8.12 13.23 28.14
N LYS A 485 7.95 13.28 26.81
CA LYS A 485 7.06 12.37 26.06
C LYS A 485 7.88 11.48 25.14
N VAL A 486 7.86 10.18 25.35
CA VAL A 486 8.42 9.21 24.40
C VAL A 486 7.29 8.70 23.51
N VAL A 487 7.47 8.83 22.20
CA VAL A 487 6.57 8.29 21.19
C VAL A 487 7.27 7.15 20.47
N GLN A 488 6.65 5.98 20.46
CA GLN A 488 7.08 4.83 19.68
C GLN A 488 5.98 4.46 18.69
N VAL A 489 6.33 4.39 17.41
CA VAL A 489 5.41 4.02 16.34
C VAL A 489 5.95 2.82 15.61
N GLN A 490 5.19 1.73 15.58
CA GLN A 490 5.44 0.57 14.74
C GLN A 490 4.41 0.56 13.60
N PHE A 491 4.89 0.61 12.37
CA PHE A 491 4.04 0.61 11.17
C PHE A 491 4.61 -0.33 10.11
N LYS A 492 4.10 -1.56 10.07
CA LYS A 492 4.58 -2.68 9.24
C LYS A 492 3.76 -2.81 7.94
N MET A 493 3.56 -1.72 7.20
CA MET A 493 2.96 -1.75 5.86
C MET A 493 3.99 -1.41 4.78
N PHE A 494 4.21 -2.34 3.85
CA PHE A 494 5.15 -2.19 2.75
C PHE A 494 4.80 -1.01 1.84
N GLY A 495 5.80 -0.23 1.43
CA GLY A 495 5.66 0.89 0.49
C GLY A 495 5.20 2.19 1.13
N TRP A 496 4.74 2.15 2.38
CA TRP A 496 4.18 3.30 3.10
C TRP A 496 5.02 3.72 4.31
N GLN A 497 6.04 2.93 4.71
CA GLN A 497 6.81 3.16 5.93
C GLN A 497 7.40 4.57 5.99
N ARG A 498 8.16 4.97 4.97
CA ARG A 498 8.82 6.30 4.93
C ARG A 498 7.84 7.47 4.99
N ILE A 499 6.65 7.31 4.41
CA ILE A 499 5.63 8.37 4.39
C ILE A 499 5.01 8.50 5.77
N VAL A 500 4.67 7.37 6.39
CA VAL A 500 4.11 7.35 7.74
C VAL A 500 5.13 7.81 8.78
N GLU A 501 6.39 7.39 8.69
CA GLU A 501 7.48 7.91 9.51
C GLU A 501 7.61 9.42 9.39
N ARG A 502 7.62 9.95 8.16
CA ARG A 502 7.67 11.39 7.90
C ARG A 502 6.44 12.12 8.44
N MET A 503 5.25 11.52 8.32
CA MET A 503 4.04 12.08 8.92
C MET A 503 4.20 12.21 10.42
N PHE A 504 4.64 11.17 11.11
CA PHE A 504 4.82 11.22 12.56
C PHE A 504 5.89 12.21 12.98
N GLN A 505 7.00 12.29 12.24
CA GLN A 505 8.05 13.30 12.48
C GLN A 505 7.53 14.74 12.36
N LEU A 506 6.62 15.02 11.44
CA LEU A 506 6.09 16.36 11.23
C LEU A 506 4.86 16.67 12.11
N GLN A 507 4.00 15.68 12.36
CA GLN A 507 2.74 15.89 13.07
C GLN A 507 2.94 15.95 14.60
N TYR A 508 3.82 15.13 15.20
CA TYR A 508 3.96 15.14 16.67
C TYR A 508 4.53 16.44 17.23
N PRO A 509 5.61 17.03 16.67
CA PRO A 509 6.06 18.36 17.08
C PRO A 509 4.96 19.41 16.94
N ARG A 510 4.22 19.39 15.83
CA ARG A 510 3.11 20.32 15.57
C ARG A 510 1.98 20.18 16.60
N ILE A 511 1.50 18.95 16.82
CA ILE A 511 0.41 18.65 17.76
C ILE A 511 0.84 19.01 19.19
N PHE A 512 2.04 18.61 19.61
CA PHE A 512 2.54 18.92 20.95
C PHE A 512 2.75 20.41 21.15
N SER A 513 3.30 21.13 20.17
CA SER A 513 3.49 22.59 20.25
C SER A 513 2.15 23.31 20.37
N LYS A 514 1.20 22.99 19.49
CA LYS A 514 -0.12 23.63 19.47
C LYS A 514 -0.88 23.36 20.78
N PHE A 515 -0.98 22.08 21.17
CA PHE A 515 -1.69 21.66 22.38
C PHE A 515 -1.14 22.35 23.64
N ASN A 516 0.18 22.42 23.78
CA ASN A 516 0.81 23.01 24.97
C ASN A 516 0.74 24.55 24.99
N ARG A 517 0.75 25.21 23.83
CA ARG A 517 0.43 26.64 23.71
C ARG A 517 -1.00 26.94 24.14
N GLU A 518 -1.95 26.16 23.63
CA GLU A 518 -3.36 26.29 24.01
C GLU A 518 -3.56 26.03 25.51
N ALA A 519 -2.95 24.98 26.07
CA ALA A 519 -3.01 24.68 27.49
C ALA A 519 -2.51 25.86 28.35
N PHE A 520 -1.41 26.52 27.97
CA PHE A 520 -0.90 27.69 28.68
C PHE A 520 -1.77 28.94 28.46
N CYS A 521 -2.12 29.27 27.22
CA CYS A 521 -2.89 30.47 26.90
C CYS A 521 -4.36 30.39 27.41
N TRP A 522 -4.85 29.19 27.73
CA TRP A 522 -6.14 29.00 28.39
C TRP A 522 -6.06 29.01 29.92
N ILE A 523 -4.91 29.36 30.51
CA ILE A 523 -4.74 29.38 31.98
C ILE A 523 -5.87 30.12 32.70
N ASP A 524 -6.32 31.26 32.20
CA ASP A 524 -7.41 32.03 32.83
C ASP A 524 -8.75 31.28 32.86
N LYS A 525 -8.93 30.24 32.03
CA LYS A 525 -10.15 29.42 31.96
C LYS A 525 -10.14 28.24 32.93
N TRP A 526 -8.96 27.67 33.23
CA TRP A 526 -8.85 26.44 34.02
C TRP A 526 -8.13 26.62 35.36
N TYR A 527 -7.44 27.74 35.61
CA TYR A 527 -6.58 27.94 36.79
C TYR A 527 -7.32 27.71 38.12
N ASP A 528 -8.53 28.26 38.23
CA ASP A 528 -9.38 28.18 39.43
C ASP A 528 -10.23 26.89 39.49
N MET A 529 -10.15 26.01 38.50
CA MET A 529 -10.95 24.77 38.47
C MET A 529 -10.38 23.76 39.47
N SER A 530 -11.26 23.14 40.26
CA SER A 530 -10.89 21.95 41.04
C SER A 530 -10.75 20.72 40.14
N MET A 531 -10.13 19.65 40.66
CA MET A 531 -10.12 18.38 39.93
C MET A 531 -11.54 17.82 39.71
N ASP A 532 -12.48 18.11 40.59
CA ASP A 532 -13.88 17.68 40.44
C ASP A 532 -14.58 18.44 39.29
N ASP A 533 -14.30 19.75 39.15
CA ASP A 533 -14.78 20.54 38.01
C ASP A 533 -14.25 19.99 36.68
N ILE A 534 -12.98 19.57 36.65
CA ILE A 534 -12.37 18.92 35.49
C ILE A 534 -13.05 17.58 35.18
N ARG A 535 -13.36 16.76 36.18
CA ARG A 535 -14.08 15.48 35.96
C ARG A 535 -15.48 15.70 35.43
N LYS A 536 -16.17 16.74 35.91
CA LYS A 536 -17.48 17.13 35.37
C LYS A 536 -17.37 17.57 33.91
N LEU A 537 -16.39 18.40 33.58
CA LEU A 537 -16.11 18.83 32.21
C LEU A 537 -15.81 17.65 31.28
N GLU A 538 -15.00 16.69 31.70
CA GLU A 538 -14.69 15.47 30.91
C GLU A 538 -15.97 14.67 30.61
N HIS A 539 -16.84 14.48 31.62
CA HIS A 539 -18.10 13.74 31.47
C HIS A 539 -19.06 14.44 30.50
N GLU A 540 -19.27 15.75 30.66
CA GLU A 540 -20.11 16.55 29.77
C GLU A 540 -19.55 16.56 28.34
N THR A 541 -18.23 16.63 28.20
CA THR A 541 -17.55 16.59 26.91
C THR A 541 -17.74 15.24 26.23
N ALA A 542 -17.58 14.12 26.94
CA ALA A 542 -17.80 12.78 26.37
C ALA A 542 -19.22 12.61 25.78
N ILE A 543 -20.23 13.13 26.48
CA ILE A 543 -21.62 13.13 25.98
C ILE A 543 -21.76 14.02 24.75
N MET A 544 -21.19 15.23 24.79
CA MET A 544 -21.23 16.17 23.66
C MET A 544 -20.58 15.58 22.41
N LEU A 545 -19.39 14.99 22.52
CA LEU A 545 -18.64 14.44 21.39
C LEU A 545 -19.42 13.36 20.64
N THR A 546 -20.13 12.51 21.38
CA THR A 546 -21.00 11.46 20.80
C THR A 546 -22.12 12.04 19.93
N LYS A 547 -22.63 13.23 20.26
CA LYS A 547 -23.61 13.95 19.43
C LYS A 547 -22.93 14.68 18.28
N ARG A 548 -21.81 15.35 18.56
CA ARG A 548 -21.10 16.24 17.64
C ARG A 548 -20.42 15.49 16.49
N ILE A 549 -20.03 14.23 16.66
CA ILE A 549 -19.45 13.44 15.55
C ILE A 549 -20.43 13.26 14.38
N LYS A 550 -21.73 13.35 14.65
CA LYS A 550 -22.81 13.26 13.65
C LYS A 550 -23.15 14.60 12.99
N ASP A 551 -22.59 15.70 13.49
CA ASP A 551 -22.70 17.04 12.88
C ASP A 551 -22.05 16.99 11.49
N PRO A 552 -22.67 17.50 10.41
CA PRO A 552 -22.05 17.53 9.08
C PRO A 552 -20.81 18.43 8.98
N GLU A 553 -20.62 19.41 9.88
CA GLU A 553 -19.50 20.36 9.80
C GLU A 553 -18.15 19.69 10.14
N GLN A 554 -17.21 19.67 9.18
CA GLN A 554 -15.83 19.23 9.42
C GLN A 554 -15.03 20.28 10.19
N ARG A 555 -14.20 19.84 11.14
CA ARG A 555 -13.42 20.72 12.03
C ARG A 555 -12.04 20.15 12.34
N GLY A 556 -11.11 21.02 12.71
CA GLY A 556 -9.81 20.65 13.29
C GLY A 556 -8.68 20.47 12.28
N ILE A 557 -7.58 19.83 12.70
CA ILE A 557 -6.34 19.71 11.94
C ILE A 557 -6.47 18.62 10.87
N VAL A 558 -6.03 18.96 9.64
CA VAL A 558 -5.84 18.01 8.54
C VAL A 558 -4.34 17.75 8.36
N CYS A 559 -3.99 16.48 8.18
CA CYS A 559 -2.65 16.06 7.75
C CYS A 559 -2.57 16.05 6.22
N ASP A 560 -1.82 17.00 5.67
CA ASP A 560 -1.59 17.22 4.23
C ASP A 560 -0.23 16.67 3.75
N VAL A 561 0.47 15.93 4.60
CA VAL A 561 1.78 15.36 4.26
C VAL A 561 1.60 14.35 3.11
N GLY A 562 2.22 14.64 1.97
CA GLY A 562 2.12 13.82 0.76
C GLY A 562 1.00 14.23 -0.20
N ASP A 563 0.19 15.23 0.16
CA ASP A 563 -0.77 15.83 -0.76
C ASP A 563 -0.04 16.76 -1.74
N ARG A 564 -0.43 16.72 -3.02
CA ARG A 564 0.07 17.71 -4.00
C ARG A 564 -0.49 19.08 -3.60
N PRO A 565 0.29 20.17 -3.70
CA PRO A 565 -0.25 21.51 -3.51
C PRO A 565 -1.46 21.67 -4.44
N ALA A 566 -2.55 22.18 -3.90
CA ALA A 566 -3.77 22.43 -4.64
C ALA A 566 -3.48 23.49 -5.71
N GLU A 567 -3.09 23.07 -6.91
CA GLU A 567 -3.26 23.91 -8.09
C GLU A 567 -4.75 24.10 -8.28
N ALA A 568 -5.15 25.36 -8.15
CA ALA A 568 -6.45 25.95 -8.40
C ALA A 568 -7.40 25.05 -9.21
N THR A 569 -8.36 24.42 -8.52
CA THR A 569 -9.68 24.19 -9.09
C THR A 569 -10.32 25.55 -9.35
N LYS A 570 -9.90 26.22 -10.41
CA LYS A 570 -10.78 27.14 -11.11
C LYS A 570 -11.84 26.26 -11.76
N SER A 571 -13.05 26.42 -11.25
CA SER A 571 -14.28 26.03 -11.90
C SER A 571 -14.35 26.72 -13.26
N ASP A 572 -13.93 26.05 -14.33
CA ASP A 572 -14.45 26.35 -15.66
C ASP A 572 -15.86 25.72 -15.76
N MET A 573 -16.78 26.34 -15.02
CA MET A 573 -18.15 26.50 -15.49
C MET A 573 -18.20 27.87 -16.16
N SER A 574 -17.90 27.90 -17.45
CA SER A 574 -18.49 28.90 -18.33
C SER A 574 -18.96 28.20 -19.59
N ILE A 575 -20.28 28.18 -19.71
CA ILE A 575 -21.04 27.91 -20.92
C ILE A 575 -20.56 28.86 -22.02
N GLY A 576 -20.35 28.32 -23.22
CA GLY A 576 -19.97 29.03 -24.44
C GLY A 576 -19.71 28.03 -25.55
#